data_AF-A0A377XHU2-F1
#
_entry.id   AF-A0A377XHU2-F1
#
_cell.length_a   1.000
_cell.length_b   1.000
_cell.length_c   1.000
_cell.angle_alpha   90.00
_cell.angle_beta   90.00
_cell.angle_gamma   90.00
#
_symmetry.space_group_name_H-M   'P 1'
#
loop_
_entity.id
_entity.type
_entity.pdbx_description
1 polymer ?
#
loop_
_entity_poly.entity_id
_entity_poly.type
_entity_poly.pdbx_seq_one_letter_code
_entity_poly.pdbx_strand_id
1 'polypeptide(L)' 'MAEIQRIVDDMFETMYAEEGIGLAATQVDIHQRIIVIDVSENRDERLVLINPELLEKAAKQALKKVACRSLNNVL' A
#
# COMPACT_ATOMS: atom_id res chain seq x y z
N MET A 1 -8.88 -4.92 19.89
CA MET A 1 -8.64 -3.63 19.20
C MET A 1 -7.15 -3.34 18.97
N ALA A 2 -6.20 -3.84 19.79
CA ALA A 2 -4.77 -3.54 19.64
C ALA A 2 -4.03 -4.24 18.47
N GLU A 3 -4.55 -5.36 17.97
CA GLU A 3 -3.85 -6.19 16.97
C GLU A 3 -3.85 -5.58 15.57
N ILE A 4 -4.98 -5.03 15.12
CA ILE A 4 -5.08 -4.35 13.82
C ILE A 4 -4.19 -3.11 13.79
N GLN A 5 -4.13 -2.36 14.89
CA GLN A 5 -3.27 -1.18 15.01
C GLN A 5 -1.80 -1.56 14.80
N ARG A 6 -1.33 -2.62 15.47
CA ARG A 6 0.03 -3.15 15.29
C ARG A 6 0.30 -3.56 13.85
N ILE A 7 -0.61 -4.31 13.23
CA ILE A 7 -0.46 -4.71 11.82
C ILE A 7 -0.31 -3.48 10.92
N VAL A 8 -1.13 -2.45 11.14
CA VAL A 8 -1.07 -1.20 10.37
C VAL A 8 0.27 -0.47 10.59
N ASP A 9 0.74 -0.39 11.84
CA ASP A 9 2.02 0.24 12.17
C ASP A 9 3.19 -0.51 11.50
N ASP A 10 3.24 -1.84 11.62
CA ASP A 10 4.25 -2.70 10.99
C ASP A 10 4.23 -2.57 9.45
N MET A 11 3.03 -2.45 8.86
CA MET A 11 2.86 -2.21 7.42
C MET A 11 3.39 -0.84 7.00
N PHE A 12 3.18 0.22 7.79
CA PHE A 12 3.75 1.54 7.50
C PHE A 12 5.27 1.53 7.63
N GLU A 13 5.83 0.90 8.66
CA GLU A 13 7.29 0.76 8.81
C GLU A 13 7.89 0.05 7.60
N THR A 14 7.29 -1.06 7.16
CA THR A 14 7.72 -1.80 5.97
C THR A 14 7.63 -0.96 4.70
N MET A 15 6.51 -0.26 4.50
CA MET A 15 6.31 0.63 3.35
C MET A 15 7.36 1.73 3.29
N TYR A 16 7.66 2.34 4.43
CA TYR A 16 8.64 3.43 4.54
C TYR A 16 10.09 2.96 4.36
N ALA A 17 10.42 1.76 4.84
CA ALA A 17 11.74 1.14 4.65
C ALA A 17 12.02 0.81 3.17
N GLU A 18 10.97 0.56 2.40
CA GLU A 18 11.03 0.22 0.97
C GLU A 18 10.80 1.42 0.04
N GLU A 19 10.75 2.63 0.60
CA GLU A 19 10.47 3.88 -0.12
C GLU A 19 9.18 3.82 -0.97
N GLY A 20 8.21 3.02 -0.51
CA GLY A 20 6.91 2.83 -1.16
C GLY A 20 5.91 3.94 -0.80
N ILE A 21 4.90 4.08 -1.67
CA ILE A 21 3.75 4.99 -1.45
C ILE A 21 2.47 4.25 -0.99
N GLY A 22 2.54 2.92 -0.94
CA GLY A 22 1.44 2.07 -0.49
C GLY A 22 1.85 0.61 -0.36
N LEU A 23 1.19 -0.10 0.57
CA LEU A 23 1.43 -1.51 0.85
C LEU A 23 0.10 -2.21 1.17
N ALA A 24 -0.17 -3.32 0.48
CA ALA A 24 -1.28 -4.22 0.81
C ALA A 24 -0.81 -5.32 1.75
N ALA A 25 -1.65 -5.71 2.72
CA ALA A 25 -1.32 -6.72 3.72
C ALA A 25 -0.88 -8.07 3.09
N THR A 26 -1.44 -8.41 1.92
CA THR A 26 -1.08 -9.63 1.18
C THR A 26 0.37 -9.64 0.68
N GLN A 27 1.03 -8.49 0.56
CA GLN A 27 2.44 -8.39 0.16
C GLN A 27 3.40 -8.79 1.29
N VAL A 28 2.91 -8.83 2.54
CA VAL A 28 3.66 -9.24 3.74
C VAL A 28 3.07 -10.52 4.36
N ASP A 29 2.46 -11.37 3.53
CA ASP A 29 1.86 -12.65 3.94
C ASP A 29 0.70 -12.55 4.94
N ILE A 30 0.06 -11.38 5.03
CA ILE A 30 -1.12 -11.17 5.87
C ILE A 30 -2.37 -11.20 4.98
N HIS A 31 -3.15 -12.28 5.08
CA HIS A 31 -4.39 -12.48 4.31
C HIS A 31 -5.60 -11.71 4.87
N GLN A 32 -5.40 -10.42 5.16
CA GLN A 32 -6.47 -9.51 5.58
C GLN A 32 -6.69 -8.43 4.51
N ARG A 33 -7.92 -7.94 4.39
CA ARG A 33 -8.25 -6.84 3.47
C ARG A 33 -7.84 -5.50 4.09
N ILE A 34 -6.55 -5.24 4.17
CA ILE A 34 -5.98 -4.01 4.72
C ILE A 34 -4.98 -3.42 3.71
N ILE A 35 -5.07 -2.11 3.48
CA ILE A 35 -4.16 -1.36 2.62
C ILE A 35 -3.72 -0.10 3.38
N VAL A 36 -2.42 0.15 3.41
CA VAL A 36 -1.86 1.42 3.90
C VAL A 36 -1.31 2.22 2.71
N ILE A 37 -1.52 3.53 2.70
CA ILE A 37 -1.13 4.43 1.62
C ILE A 37 -0.62 5.73 2.26
N ASP A 38 0.46 6.27 1.71
CA ASP A 38 0.96 7.60 2.03
C ASP A 38 1.61 8.18 0.77
N VAL A 39 1.01 9.24 0.23
CA VAL A 39 1.48 9.92 -0.99
C VAL A 39 2.04 11.30 -0.70
N SER A 40 2.06 11.72 0.56
CA SER A 40 2.58 13.01 0.97
C SER A 40 4.10 13.03 0.88
N GLU A 41 4.67 14.17 0.50
CA GLU A 41 6.13 14.33 0.44
C GLU A 41 6.77 14.21 1.83
N ASN A 42 6.08 14.67 2.89
CA ASN A 42 6.60 14.63 4.26
C ASN A 42 6.13 13.42 5.08
N ARG A 43 5.42 12.46 4.48
CA ARG A 43 4.90 11.24 5.13
C ARG A 43 3.98 11.51 6.34
N ASP A 44 3.16 12.54 6.21
CA ASP A 44 2.21 13.01 7.23
C ASP A 44 0.74 12.70 6.89
N GLU A 45 0.44 12.32 5.65
CA GLU A 45 -0.92 11.96 5.20
C GLU A 45 -1.12 10.45 5.11
N ARG A 46 -1.18 9.78 6.26
CA ARG A 46 -1.43 8.34 6.34
C ARG A 46 -2.89 7.99 6.07
N LEU A 47 -3.13 7.18 5.05
CA LEU A 47 -4.43 6.61 4.73
C LEU A 47 -4.44 5.10 4.98
N VAL A 48 -5.45 4.63 5.71
CA VAL A 48 -5.64 3.21 6.02
C VAL A 48 -7.02 2.79 5.55
N LEU A 49 -7.07 1.75 4.71
CA LEU A 49 -8.31 1.18 4.19
C LEU A 49 -8.46 -0.23 4.72
N ILE A 50 -9.52 -0.44 5.51
CA ILE A 50 -9.87 -1.75 6.06
C ILE A 50 -11.15 -2.21 5.36
N ASN A 51 -11.14 -3.44 4.87
CA ASN A 51 -12.22 -4.03 4.09
C ASN A 51 -12.70 -3.13 2.91
N PRO A 52 -11.79 -2.58 2.08
CA PRO A 52 -12.21 -1.76 0.95
C PRO A 52 -12.94 -2.62 -0.09
N GLU A 53 -13.98 -2.05 -0.67
CA GLU A 53 -14.68 -2.57 -1.85
C GLU A 53 -14.58 -1.56 -2.99
N LEU A 54 -14.32 -2.06 -4.20
CA LEU A 54 -14.31 -1.26 -5.41
C LEU A 54 -15.73 -1.16 -5.96
N LEU A 55 -16.37 -0.01 -5.78
CA LEU A 55 -17.74 0.23 -6.26
C LEU A 55 -17.80 0.49 -7.77
N GLU A 56 -16.87 1.28 -8.32
CA GLU A 56 -16.82 1.61 -9.75
C GLU A 56 -15.37 1.80 -10.24
N LYS A 57 -15.08 1.42 -11.49
CA LYS A 57 -13.79 1.68 -12.15
C LYS A 57 -13.92 2.91 -13.06
N ALA A 58 -13.49 4.08 -12.60
CA ALA A 58 -13.24 5.20 -13.49
C ALA A 58 -11.94 4.95 -14.27
N ALA A 59 -12.05 4.53 -15.54
CA ALA A 59 -10.91 4.30 -16.41
C ALA A 59 -10.28 5.65 -16.85
N LYS A 60 -9.50 6.28 -15.97
CA LYS A 60 -8.49 7.28 -16.37
C LYS A 60 -7.13 6.62 -16.33
N GLN A 61 -6.72 6.04 -17.46
CA GLN A 61 -5.34 5.60 -17.65
C GLN A 61 -4.44 6.83 -17.81
N ALA A 62 -3.88 7.30 -16.70
CA ALA A 62 -2.65 8.08 -16.76
C ALA A 62 -1.50 7.07 -16.81
N LEU A 63 -0.82 6.97 -17.95
CA LEU A 63 0.37 6.14 -18.09
C LEU A 63 1.51 6.80 -17.29
N LYS A 64 1.54 6.58 -15.97
CA LYS A 64 2.66 6.97 -15.12
C LYS A 64 3.60 5.77 -15.05
N LYS A 65 4.88 5.98 -15.36
CA LYS A 65 5.91 4.94 -15.26
C LYS A 65 6.09 4.61 -13.77
N VAL A 66 5.47 3.52 -13.31
CA VAL A 66 5.65 3.02 -11.94
C VAL A 66 6.54 1.79 -12.04
N ALA A 67 7.71 1.84 -11.39
CA ALA A 67 8.55 0.67 -11.23
C ALA A 67 7.85 -0.30 -10.26
N CYS A 68 7.48 -1.48 -10.74
CA CYS A 68 6.89 -2.54 -9.93
C CYS A 68 8.00 -3.49 -9.47
N ARG A 69 8.23 -3.63 -8.16
CA ARG A 69 9.31 -4.48 -7.61
C ARG A 69 9.12 -5.98 -7.88
N SER A 70 7.93 -6.40 -8.31
CA SER A 70 7.63 -7.81 -8.63
C SER A 70 8.26 -8.31 -9.94
N LEU A 71 8.84 -7.42 -10.75
CA LEU A 71 9.52 -7.77 -12.00
C LEU A 71 11.01 -7.44 -11.86
N ASN A 72 11.72 -8.18 -11.03
CA ASN A 72 13.16 -8.29 -11.21
C ASN A 72 13.40 -9.28 -12.36
N ASN A 73 14.18 -8.85 -13.36
CA ASN A 73 14.75 -9.65 -14.46
C ASN A 73 14.07 -9.61 -15.85
N VAL A 74 13.72 -8.42 -16.36
CA VAL A 74 13.81 -8.15 -17.81
C VAL A 74 14.38 -6.77 -18.04
N LEU A 75 15.71 -6.69 -18.13
CA LEU A 75 16.51 -5.89 -19.05
C LEU A 75 17.96 -6.38 -18.96
#